data_AF-A0A538HFS3-F1
#
_entry.id   AF-A0A538HFS3-F1
#
_cell.length_a   1.000
_cell.length_b   1.000
_cell.length_c   1.000
_cell.angle_alpha   90.00
_cell.angle_beta   90.00
_cell.angle_gamma   90.00
#
_symmetry.space_group_name_H-M   'P 1'
#
loop_
_entity.id
_entity.type
_entity.pdbx_description
1 polymer ?
#
loop_
_entity_poly.entity_id
_entity_poly.type
_entity_poly.pdbx_seq_one_letter_code
_entity_poly.pdbx_strand_id
1 'polypeptide(L)'
;MGVLCALPVGCLLALAAAFATKGSAALTIGARAASSTATTGCQLASPKGNVKHVIYVQFDNTHFRRDNPNVPSDLEQMPHLLNFINGNGRLLANDHTALISHTATGILTSLTGVYPDRMGQPVSNSFRYFKTDGTTRTGVSFAYWTAPLFDPAGTTTDTTPTMINENGKVAPAPWAPFTRAGCDFGAVATANTILENTAIDIPTVFGPASPEAAEVAANPGQAFADFVGIGIHCAQGSATCSAANNGKADLLPDEPGGYSGFNALYGAKYVDPVIKPSGPMTDLNGNVIQDANGHVGFPGFDGMEATVSL
;
A
#
# COMPACT_ATOMS: atom_id res chain seq x y z
N MET A 1 48.74 9.12 57.10
CA MET A 1 48.23 8.92 58.48
C MET A 1 46.81 8.34 58.34
N GLY A 2 46.44 7.12 58.73
CA GLY A 2 47.15 5.97 59.34
C GLY A 2 47.05 4.70 58.47
N VAL A 3 48.04 3.80 58.51
CA VAL A 3 48.26 2.65 59.44
C VAL A 3 47.20 1.54 59.21
N LEU A 4 47.46 0.51 58.38
CA LEU A 4 48.23 -0.77 58.57
C LEU A 4 47.46 -1.90 59.28
N CYS A 5 47.30 -3.05 58.59
CA CYS A 5 47.42 -4.45 59.07
C CYS A 5 47.06 -5.41 57.90
N ALA A 6 48.00 -6.07 57.22
CA ALA A 6 48.74 -7.30 57.57
C ALA A 6 47.92 -8.62 57.44
N LEU A 7 48.17 -9.37 56.34
CA LEU A 7 48.53 -10.82 56.14
C LEU A 7 48.10 -11.88 57.20
N PRO A 8 48.13 -13.24 56.94
CA PRO A 8 48.18 -14.06 55.71
C PRO A 8 47.34 -15.40 55.74
N VAL A 9 47.37 -16.15 54.61
CA VAL A 9 47.37 -17.63 54.42
C VAL A 9 46.25 -18.52 55.03
N GLY A 10 45.59 -19.30 54.16
CA GLY A 10 44.79 -20.48 54.54
C GLY A 10 44.62 -21.48 53.38
N CYS A 11 45.14 -22.69 53.57
CA CYS A 11 45.22 -23.89 52.72
C CYS A 11 44.08 -24.24 51.74
N LEU A 12 44.52 -24.70 50.55
CA LEU A 12 44.12 -25.90 49.79
C LEU A 12 42.84 -26.66 50.23
N LEU A 13 41.94 -26.88 49.27
CA LEU A 13 41.45 -28.22 48.90
C LEU A 13 40.79 -28.18 47.52
N ALA A 14 41.29 -29.04 46.63
CA ALA A 14 40.82 -29.24 45.27
C ALA A 14 39.48 -29.98 45.26
N LEU A 15 38.56 -29.56 44.40
CA LEU A 15 37.55 -30.45 43.81
C LEU A 15 37.47 -30.15 42.32
N ALA A 16 38.03 -31.05 41.52
CA ALA A 16 37.88 -31.06 40.07
C ALA A 16 36.45 -31.50 39.73
N ALA A 17 35.66 -30.62 39.12
CA ALA A 17 34.40 -30.98 38.47
C ALA A 17 34.64 -31.04 36.96
N ALA A 18 34.64 -32.27 36.44
CA ALA A 18 34.68 -32.55 35.02
C ALA A 18 33.36 -32.08 34.37
N PHE A 19 33.42 -31.01 33.57
CA PHE A 19 32.32 -30.66 32.66
C PHE A 19 32.51 -31.40 31.35
N ALA A 20 31.63 -32.38 31.15
CA ALA A 20 31.46 -33.11 29.91
C ALA A 20 31.11 -32.15 28.77
N THR A 21 31.96 -32.09 27.74
CA THR A 21 31.65 -31.51 26.43
C THR A 21 30.60 -32.38 25.75
N LYS A 22 29.32 -32.08 25.95
CA LYS A 22 28.25 -32.56 25.06
C LYS A 22 28.10 -31.53 23.94
N GLY A 23 28.47 -31.97 22.74
CA GLY A 23 28.46 -31.17 21.53
C GLY A 23 27.09 -30.52 21.28
N SER A 24 27.12 -29.24 20.96
CA SER A 24 26.00 -28.55 20.34
C SER A 24 25.78 -29.15 18.97
N ALA A 25 24.80 -30.04 18.85
CA ALA A 25 24.21 -30.38 17.57
C ALA A 25 23.55 -29.10 17.05
N ALA A 26 24.21 -28.43 16.10
CA ALA A 26 23.58 -27.38 15.33
C ALA A 26 22.38 -27.99 14.61
N LEU A 27 21.16 -27.67 15.06
CA LEU A 27 19.97 -27.89 14.24
C LEU A 27 20.09 -26.96 13.05
N THR A 28 20.64 -27.46 11.96
CA THR A 28 20.38 -26.91 10.63
C THR A 28 18.89 -27.09 10.40
N ILE A 29 18.10 -26.04 10.64
CA ILE A 29 16.77 -25.91 10.03
C ILE A 29 17.06 -25.77 8.54
N GLY A 30 17.17 -26.90 7.85
CA GLY A 30 17.17 -26.92 6.41
C GLY A 30 15.85 -26.31 5.99
N ALA A 31 15.90 -25.09 5.47
CA ALA A 31 14.83 -24.59 4.63
C ALA A 31 14.62 -25.67 3.57
N ARG A 32 13.50 -26.38 3.65
CA ARG A 32 13.02 -27.15 2.51
C ARG A 32 12.73 -26.09 1.46
N ALA A 33 13.73 -25.80 0.62
CA ALA A 33 13.48 -25.29 -0.70
C ALA A 33 12.59 -26.34 -1.35
N ALA A 34 11.27 -26.12 -1.26
CA ALA A 34 10.37 -26.78 -2.17
C ALA A 34 10.94 -26.44 -3.55
N SER A 35 11.40 -27.47 -4.26
CA SER A 35 11.67 -27.36 -5.68
C SER A 35 10.32 -27.04 -6.31
N SER A 36 10.00 -25.75 -6.40
CA SER A 36 8.95 -25.28 -7.27
C SER A 36 9.50 -25.49 -8.68
N THR A 37 8.95 -26.47 -9.37
CA THR A 37 8.92 -26.39 -10.83
C THR A 37 8.45 -24.98 -11.16
N ALA A 38 9.26 -24.18 -11.86
CA ALA A 38 8.92 -22.84 -12.29
C ALA A 38 7.70 -22.93 -13.22
N THR A 39 6.50 -22.94 -12.64
CA THR A 39 5.26 -22.73 -13.35
C THR A 39 5.26 -21.29 -13.79
N THR A 40 5.34 -21.06 -15.10
CA THR A 40 5.21 -19.75 -15.71
C THR A 40 3.78 -19.23 -15.45
N GLY A 41 3.60 -18.34 -14.46
CA GLY A 41 2.34 -17.67 -14.19
C GLY A 41 2.13 -17.30 -12.71
N CYS A 42 1.09 -16.50 -12.45
CA CYS A 42 0.66 -16.10 -11.11
C CYS A 42 0.35 -17.32 -10.22
N GLN A 43 1.01 -17.42 -9.06
CA GLN A 43 0.79 -18.48 -8.08
C GLN A 43 0.76 -17.94 -6.66
N LEU A 44 -0.45 -17.79 -6.11
CA LEU A 44 -0.63 -17.37 -4.73
C LEU A 44 -0.36 -18.53 -3.78
N ALA A 45 0.47 -18.28 -2.76
CA ALA A 45 0.83 -19.24 -1.72
C ALA A 45 -0.32 -19.46 -0.72
N SER A 46 -1.44 -20.02 -1.20
CA SER A 46 -2.60 -20.36 -0.36
C SER A 46 -2.44 -21.75 0.25
N PRO A 47 -2.93 -22.00 1.49
CA PRO A 47 -2.73 -23.27 2.19
C PRO A 47 -3.23 -24.52 1.43
N LYS A 48 -4.21 -24.35 0.54
CA LYS A 48 -4.78 -25.42 -0.29
C LYS A 48 -4.45 -25.28 -1.78
N GLY A 49 -3.64 -24.29 -2.16
CA GLY A 49 -3.24 -24.04 -3.56
C GLY A 49 -4.38 -23.71 -4.51
N ASN A 50 -5.56 -23.34 -4.01
CA ASN A 50 -6.78 -23.16 -4.81
C ASN A 50 -7.20 -21.70 -5.00
N VAL A 51 -6.52 -20.74 -4.34
CA VAL A 51 -6.78 -19.31 -4.52
C VAL A 51 -6.09 -18.84 -5.80
N LYS A 52 -6.86 -18.26 -6.73
CA LYS A 52 -6.39 -17.71 -8.01
C LYS A 52 -6.36 -16.19 -8.04
N HIS A 53 -7.30 -15.56 -7.32
CA HIS A 53 -7.47 -14.12 -7.24
C HIS A 53 -7.75 -13.75 -5.79
N VAL A 54 -7.27 -12.58 -5.38
CA VAL A 54 -7.66 -11.91 -4.14
C VAL A 54 -8.37 -10.63 -4.56
N ILE A 55 -9.60 -10.46 -4.10
CA ILE A 55 -10.36 -9.22 -4.28
C ILE A 55 -10.51 -8.63 -2.88
N TYR A 56 -9.97 -7.43 -2.70
CA TYR A 56 -10.11 -6.66 -1.49
C TYR A 56 -11.00 -5.46 -1.78
N VAL A 57 -12.12 -5.36 -1.05
CA VAL A 57 -13.06 -4.24 -1.16
C VAL A 57 -13.17 -3.61 0.21
N GLN A 58 -12.91 -2.31 0.27
CA GLN A 58 -13.04 -1.54 1.49
C GLN A 58 -14.14 -0.50 1.31
N PHE A 59 -15.12 -0.54 2.21
CA PHE A 59 -16.15 0.48 2.30
C PHE A 59 -15.69 1.51 3.33
N ASP A 60 -15.47 2.74 2.88
CA ASP A 60 -15.08 3.82 3.79
C ASP A 60 -16.22 4.14 4.77
N ASN A 61 -15.85 4.42 6.02
CA ASN A 61 -16.77 4.81 7.10
C ASN A 61 -17.97 3.87 7.30
N THR A 62 -17.79 2.55 7.13
CA THR A 62 -18.85 1.55 7.32
C THR A 62 -18.65 0.76 8.60
N HIS A 63 -19.59 0.88 9.54
CA HIS A 63 -19.55 0.22 10.84
C HIS A 63 -20.60 -0.89 10.94
N PHE A 64 -20.24 -2.00 11.58
CA PHE A 64 -21.19 -3.03 11.99
C PHE A 64 -21.68 -2.85 13.44
N ARG A 65 -20.86 -2.25 14.30
CA ARG A 65 -21.31 -1.90 15.65
C ARG A 65 -22.29 -0.74 15.56
N ARG A 66 -23.44 -0.86 16.24
CA ARG A 66 -24.37 0.25 16.43
C ARG A 66 -23.78 1.26 17.41
N ASP A 67 -23.58 2.50 16.99
CA ASP A 67 -23.20 3.60 17.87
C ASP A 67 -24.37 4.04 18.77
N ASN A 68 -25.56 4.10 18.17
CA ASN A 68 -26.81 4.26 18.89
C ASN A 68 -27.59 2.93 18.82
N PRO A 69 -27.92 2.29 19.96
CA PRO A 69 -28.59 0.99 19.96
C PRO A 69 -29.95 1.00 19.23
N ASN A 70 -30.59 2.16 19.11
CA ASN A 70 -31.89 2.33 18.44
C ASN A 70 -31.80 2.59 16.93
N VAL A 71 -30.59 2.75 16.39
CA VAL A 71 -30.34 2.96 14.95
C VAL A 71 -29.59 1.74 14.42
N PRO A 72 -30.07 1.09 13.34
CA PRO A 72 -29.30 0.04 12.69
C PRO A 72 -27.90 0.54 12.28
N SER A 73 -26.89 -0.31 12.39
CA SER A 73 -25.53 0.01 11.93
C SER A 73 -25.50 0.23 10.41
N ASP A 74 -24.41 0.79 9.89
CA ASP A 74 -24.26 1.01 8.44
C ASP A 74 -24.43 -0.32 7.68
N LEU A 75 -23.79 -1.39 8.15
CA LEU A 75 -23.87 -2.69 7.48
C LEU A 75 -25.26 -3.35 7.62
N GLU A 76 -25.99 -3.12 8.72
CA GLU A 76 -27.40 -3.56 8.82
C GLU A 76 -28.32 -2.80 7.86
N GLN A 77 -27.98 -1.55 7.52
CA GLN A 77 -28.67 -0.76 6.49
C GLN A 77 -28.26 -1.15 5.06
N MET A 78 -27.26 -2.03 4.90
CA MET A 78 -26.83 -2.63 3.63
C MET A 78 -27.18 -4.13 3.57
N PRO A 79 -28.48 -4.50 3.61
CA PRO A 79 -28.91 -5.88 3.84
C PRO A 79 -28.40 -6.86 2.77
N HIS A 80 -28.23 -6.43 1.53
CA HIS A 80 -27.66 -7.27 0.47
C HIS A 80 -26.19 -7.64 0.75
N LEU A 81 -25.39 -6.67 1.19
CA LEU A 81 -23.99 -6.90 1.54
C LEU A 81 -23.89 -7.79 2.80
N LEU A 82 -24.66 -7.47 3.84
CA LEU A 82 -24.67 -8.26 5.08
C LEU A 82 -25.10 -9.71 4.84
N ASN A 83 -26.14 -9.93 4.02
CA ASN A 83 -26.60 -11.27 3.66
C ASN A 83 -25.56 -12.02 2.82
N PHE A 84 -24.88 -11.33 1.89
CA PHE A 84 -23.81 -11.93 1.10
C PHE A 84 -22.66 -12.42 2.00
N ILE A 85 -22.20 -11.59 2.94
CA ILE A 85 -21.12 -11.92 3.88
C ILE A 85 -21.51 -13.11 4.76
N ASN A 86 -22.72 -13.10 5.34
CA ASN A 86 -23.17 -14.18 6.21
C ASN A 86 -23.44 -15.49 5.45
N GLY A 87 -23.94 -15.42 4.22
CA GLY A 87 -24.25 -16.59 3.39
C GLY A 87 -23.02 -17.25 2.76
N ASN A 88 -22.00 -16.47 2.42
CA ASN A 88 -20.84 -16.95 1.65
C ASN A 88 -19.50 -16.89 2.40
N GLY A 89 -19.47 -16.30 3.59
CA GLY A 89 -18.24 -16.03 4.32
C GLY A 89 -18.38 -16.07 5.84
N ARG A 90 -17.57 -15.25 6.50
CA ARG A 90 -17.58 -15.06 7.95
C ARG A 90 -17.48 -13.57 8.22
N LEU A 91 -18.39 -13.07 9.04
CA LEU A 91 -18.30 -11.72 9.58
C LEU A 91 -17.42 -11.75 10.84
N LEU A 92 -16.35 -10.98 10.84
CA LEU A 92 -15.54 -10.70 12.02
C LEU A 92 -15.94 -9.30 12.51
N ALA A 93 -16.53 -9.23 13.70
CA ALA A 93 -17.07 -8.00 14.28
C ALA A 93 -16.27 -7.51 15.51
N ASN A 94 -15.21 -8.23 15.87
CA ASN A 94 -14.32 -7.88 16.97
C ASN A 94 -12.95 -7.48 16.40
N ASP A 95 -12.97 -6.43 15.59
CA ASP A 95 -11.79 -5.79 15.02
C ASP A 95 -11.52 -4.46 15.71
N HIS A 96 -10.28 -4.00 15.58
CA HIS A 96 -9.84 -2.69 16.03
C HIS A 96 -9.19 -1.98 14.87
N THR A 97 -9.74 -0.82 14.51
CA THR A 97 -9.12 0.11 13.57
C THR A 97 -7.87 0.77 14.17
N ALA A 98 -7.13 1.53 13.35
CA ALA A 98 -6.04 2.38 13.82
C ALA A 98 -6.52 3.37 14.91
N LEU A 99 -5.63 3.70 15.85
CA LEU A 99 -5.95 4.50 17.05
C LEU A 99 -6.61 5.85 16.71
N ILE A 100 -6.11 6.53 15.69
CA ILE A 100 -6.72 7.74 15.12
C ILE A 100 -7.20 7.35 13.73
N SER A 101 -8.51 7.14 13.60
CA SER A 101 -9.10 6.65 12.35
C SER A 101 -9.48 7.79 11.42
N HIS A 102 -8.79 7.85 10.28
CA HIS A 102 -9.25 8.53 9.07
C HIS A 102 -9.05 7.61 7.86
N THR A 103 -9.72 7.94 6.76
CA THR A 103 -9.71 7.21 5.47
C THR A 103 -8.33 6.67 5.10
N ALA A 104 -7.33 7.52 4.89
CA ALA A 104 -6.01 7.10 4.41
C ALA A 104 -5.36 6.08 5.36
N THR A 105 -5.30 6.40 6.65
CA THR A 105 -4.69 5.49 7.65
C THR A 105 -5.45 4.20 7.85
N GLY A 106 -6.78 4.22 7.75
CA GLY A 106 -7.62 3.01 7.83
C GLY A 106 -7.34 2.07 6.66
N ILE A 107 -7.30 2.62 5.44
CA ILE A 107 -6.94 1.88 4.22
C ILE A 107 -5.52 1.32 4.34
N LEU A 108 -4.55 2.17 4.61
CA LEU A 108 -3.15 1.77 4.69
C LEU A 108 -2.88 0.75 5.79
N THR A 109 -3.49 0.88 6.97
CA THR A 109 -3.35 -0.12 8.04
C THR A 109 -3.91 -1.48 7.60
N SER A 110 -5.02 -1.49 6.88
CA SER A 110 -5.63 -2.71 6.36
C SER A 110 -4.78 -3.41 5.29
N LEU A 111 -4.13 -2.62 4.43
CA LEU A 111 -3.28 -3.14 3.35
C LEU A 111 -1.90 -3.58 3.83
N THR A 112 -1.28 -2.82 4.73
CA THR A 112 0.09 -3.06 5.20
C THR A 112 0.15 -4.02 6.38
N GLY A 113 -0.93 -4.15 7.14
CA GLY A 113 -0.97 -4.94 8.37
C GLY A 113 -0.19 -4.33 9.53
N VAL A 114 0.22 -3.07 9.45
CA VAL A 114 0.94 -2.36 10.52
C VAL A 114 0.23 -1.06 10.91
N TYR A 115 0.43 -0.61 12.15
CA TYR A 115 -0.12 0.65 12.62
C TYR A 115 0.56 1.86 11.96
N PRO A 116 -0.11 3.03 11.94
CA PRO A 116 0.37 4.15 11.13
C PRO A 116 1.72 4.75 11.50
N ASP A 117 2.18 4.59 12.73
CA ASP A 117 3.54 4.96 13.15
C ASP A 117 4.63 4.15 12.44
N ARG A 118 4.30 2.96 11.92
CA ARG A 118 5.21 2.06 11.20
C ARG A 118 5.23 2.27 9.69
N MET A 119 4.39 3.17 9.18
CA MET A 119 4.29 3.46 7.75
C MET A 119 4.21 4.96 7.43
N GLY A 120 4.52 5.82 8.41
CA GLY A 120 4.80 7.24 8.16
C GLY A 120 3.56 8.11 8.05
N GLN A 121 2.39 7.57 8.41
CA GLN A 121 1.11 8.28 8.40
C GLN A 121 0.47 8.34 9.79
N PRO A 122 1.18 8.80 10.86
CA PRO A 122 0.66 8.74 12.23
C PRO A 122 -0.60 9.60 12.46
N VAL A 123 -0.83 10.59 11.60
CA VAL A 123 -2.01 11.47 11.59
C VAL A 123 -2.43 11.70 10.14
N SER A 124 -3.73 11.68 9.88
CA SER A 124 -4.35 11.69 8.55
C SER A 124 -5.71 12.38 8.64
N ASN A 125 -6.46 12.59 7.56
CA ASN A 125 -6.03 12.62 6.15
C ASN A 125 -5.15 13.86 5.85
N SER A 126 -5.07 14.78 6.81
CA SER A 126 -4.27 15.99 6.72
C SER A 126 -3.58 16.25 8.06
N PHE A 127 -2.41 16.86 8.00
CA PHE A 127 -1.58 17.11 9.17
C PHE A 127 -0.75 18.38 8.98
N ARG A 128 -0.05 18.79 10.03
CA ARG A 128 0.93 19.88 9.96
C ARG A 128 2.33 19.30 9.91
N TYR A 129 3.14 19.79 8.98
CA TYR A 129 4.57 19.47 8.92
C TYR A 129 5.40 20.74 9.10
N PHE A 130 6.61 20.58 9.63
CA PHE A 130 7.54 21.69 9.85
C PHE A 130 8.36 21.94 8.59
N LYS A 131 8.48 23.21 8.22
CA LYS A 131 9.45 23.67 7.23
C LYS A 131 10.83 23.83 7.87
N THR A 132 11.85 23.95 7.03
CA THR A 132 13.22 24.26 7.43
C THR A 132 13.37 25.60 8.16
N ASP A 133 12.44 26.54 7.96
CA ASP A 133 12.41 27.83 8.67
C ASP A 133 11.70 27.78 10.05
N GLY A 134 11.27 26.59 10.49
CA GLY A 134 10.60 26.38 11.77
C GLY A 134 9.10 26.73 11.78
N THR A 135 8.57 27.32 10.71
CA THR A 135 7.12 27.50 10.56
C THR A 135 6.47 26.22 10.02
N THR A 136 5.15 26.12 10.04
CA THR A 136 4.44 24.91 9.61
C THR A 136 3.63 25.12 8.33
N ARG A 137 3.38 24.03 7.59
CA ARG A 137 2.43 23.97 6.46
C ARG A 137 1.53 22.74 6.58
N THR A 138 0.53 22.66 5.72
CA THR A 138 -0.42 21.54 5.69
C THR A 138 0.14 20.48 4.77
N GLY A 139 0.23 19.25 5.27
CA GLY A 139 0.47 18.04 4.47
C GLY A 139 -0.82 17.24 4.38
N VAL A 140 -0.94 16.41 3.36
CA VAL A 140 -2.03 15.44 3.21
C VAL A 140 -1.47 14.05 2.96
N SER A 141 -2.23 13.03 3.34
CA SER A 141 -1.82 11.63 3.21
C SER A 141 -1.93 11.09 1.78
N PHE A 142 -2.59 11.80 0.86
CA PHE A 142 -2.95 11.29 -0.47
C PHE A 142 -1.90 11.67 -1.52
N ALA A 143 -0.98 10.74 -1.77
CA ALA A 143 0.09 10.84 -2.76
C ALA A 143 0.65 9.44 -3.06
N TYR A 144 1.27 9.26 -4.21
CA TYR A 144 1.83 7.95 -4.56
C TYR A 144 2.86 7.47 -3.52
N TRP A 145 2.93 6.16 -3.29
CA TRP A 145 3.72 5.52 -2.23
C TRP A 145 5.13 6.10 -2.04
N THR A 146 5.84 6.32 -3.15
CA THR A 146 7.21 6.84 -3.17
C THR A 146 7.32 8.31 -3.58
N ALA A 147 6.20 8.99 -3.80
CA ALA A 147 6.20 10.43 -4.05
C ALA A 147 6.58 11.17 -2.77
N PRO A 148 7.18 12.37 -2.88
CA PRO A 148 7.41 13.26 -1.75
C PRO A 148 6.15 13.50 -0.90
N LEU A 149 6.31 14.04 0.30
CA LEU A 149 5.18 14.59 1.06
C LEU A 149 4.39 15.59 0.20
N PHE A 150 3.07 15.42 0.13
CA PHE A 150 2.19 16.32 -0.62
C PHE A 150 1.69 17.48 0.25
N ASP A 151 2.00 18.69 -0.21
CA ASP A 151 1.47 19.94 0.33
C ASP A 151 0.47 20.53 -0.68
N PRO A 152 -0.84 20.54 -0.39
CA PRO A 152 -1.83 21.01 -1.36
C PRO A 152 -1.78 22.54 -1.57
N ALA A 153 -1.10 23.29 -0.71
CA ALA A 153 -1.03 24.74 -0.79
C ALA A 153 0.18 25.24 -1.62
N GLY A 154 1.00 24.36 -2.19
CA GLY A 154 2.09 24.75 -3.10
C GLY A 154 3.25 23.76 -3.13
N THR A 155 4.43 24.21 -3.54
CA THR A 155 5.61 23.34 -3.62
C THR A 155 5.97 22.79 -2.24
N THR A 156 6.10 21.46 -2.13
CA THR A 156 6.55 20.80 -0.90
C THR A 156 7.99 21.22 -0.59
N THR A 157 8.28 21.44 0.69
CA THR A 157 9.66 21.68 1.18
C THR A 157 10.27 20.42 1.77
N ASP A 158 9.44 19.39 1.97
CA ASP A 158 9.85 18.08 2.43
C ASP A 158 9.82 17.12 1.24
N THR A 159 11.00 16.64 0.85
CA THR A 159 11.18 15.71 -0.29
C THR A 159 11.26 14.25 0.14
N THR A 160 11.05 13.97 1.43
CA THR A 160 11.00 12.60 1.92
C THR A 160 9.75 11.89 1.38
N PRO A 161 9.82 10.58 1.10
CA PRO A 161 8.68 9.82 0.60
C PRO A 161 7.44 9.91 1.51
N THR A 162 6.26 9.82 0.93
CA THR A 162 4.99 9.82 1.65
C THR A 162 4.87 8.61 2.58
N MET A 163 5.37 7.45 2.15
CA MET A 163 5.32 6.21 2.93
C MET A 163 6.70 5.87 3.50
N ILE A 164 6.92 6.19 4.78
CA ILE A 164 8.20 5.97 5.48
C ILE A 164 8.00 5.13 6.72
N ASN A 165 8.78 4.06 6.89
CA ASN A 165 8.74 3.23 8.09
C ASN A 165 9.55 3.83 9.26
N GLU A 166 9.51 3.17 10.41
CA GLU A 166 10.18 3.60 11.64
C GLU A 166 11.71 3.71 11.54
N ASN A 167 12.31 3.16 10.47
CA ASN A 167 13.74 3.21 10.21
C ASN A 167 14.13 4.33 9.22
N GLY A 168 13.18 5.19 8.82
CA GLY A 168 13.41 6.24 7.84
C GLY A 168 13.57 5.72 6.41
N LYS A 169 13.05 4.53 6.11
CA LYS A 169 13.07 3.90 4.78
C LYS A 169 11.69 3.90 4.15
N VAL A 170 11.61 3.82 2.82
CA VAL A 170 10.32 3.60 2.16
C VAL A 170 9.65 2.36 2.74
N ALA A 171 8.40 2.48 3.17
CA ALA A 171 7.66 1.38 3.77
C ALA A 171 7.45 0.24 2.75
N PRO A 172 7.49 -1.04 3.16
CA PRO A 172 7.23 -2.15 2.24
C PRO A 172 5.85 -2.03 1.60
N ALA A 173 5.77 -2.20 0.29
CA ALA A 173 4.54 -1.99 -0.44
C ALA A 173 3.60 -3.22 -0.38
N PRO A 174 2.27 -3.03 -0.24
CA PRO A 174 1.34 -4.14 -0.10
C PRO A 174 1.20 -5.00 -1.37
N TRP A 175 1.57 -4.47 -2.54
CA TRP A 175 1.52 -5.21 -3.81
C TRP A 175 2.76 -6.07 -4.07
N ALA A 176 3.90 -5.78 -3.43
CA ALA A 176 5.17 -6.46 -3.71
C ALA A 176 5.13 -8.00 -3.53
N PRO A 177 4.43 -8.56 -2.51
CA PRO A 177 4.27 -10.01 -2.40
C PRO A 177 3.52 -10.64 -3.58
N PHE A 178 2.55 -9.93 -4.17
CA PHE A 178 1.75 -10.41 -5.30
C PHE A 178 2.57 -10.40 -6.60
N THR A 179 3.24 -9.29 -6.89
CA THR A 179 4.03 -9.14 -8.13
C THR A 179 5.22 -10.11 -8.14
N ARG A 180 5.86 -10.35 -6.99
CA ARG A 180 6.89 -11.39 -6.82
C ARG A 180 6.36 -12.81 -7.01
N ALA A 181 5.10 -13.06 -6.68
CA ALA A 181 4.43 -14.33 -6.92
C ALA A 181 3.96 -14.51 -8.38
N GLY A 182 4.31 -13.60 -9.27
CA GLY A 182 3.92 -13.64 -10.68
C GLY A 182 2.52 -13.09 -10.94
N CYS A 183 1.90 -12.40 -9.98
CA CYS A 183 0.53 -11.88 -10.06
C CYS A 183 0.53 -10.36 -10.22
N ASP A 184 -0.17 -9.85 -11.23
CA ASP A 184 -0.46 -8.42 -11.34
C ASP A 184 -1.43 -8.00 -10.21
N PHE A 185 -1.22 -6.82 -9.65
CA PHE A 185 -2.02 -6.21 -8.58
C PHE A 185 -2.68 -4.95 -9.13
N GLY A 186 -4.01 -4.99 -9.29
CA GLY A 186 -4.81 -3.82 -9.68
C GLY A 186 -5.32 -3.06 -8.46
N ALA A 187 -5.35 -1.74 -8.55
CA ALA A 187 -5.89 -0.86 -7.52
C ALA A 187 -6.74 0.24 -8.16
N VAL A 188 -7.84 0.59 -7.48
CA VAL A 188 -8.71 1.71 -7.81
C VAL A 188 -9.13 2.39 -6.53
N ALA A 189 -9.09 3.73 -6.50
CA ALA A 189 -9.45 4.57 -5.36
C ALA A 189 -8.84 4.12 -4.01
N THR A 190 -7.64 3.52 -4.06
CA THR A 190 -6.98 2.90 -2.90
C THR A 190 -5.77 3.74 -2.51
N ALA A 191 -5.76 4.21 -1.25
CA ALA A 191 -4.77 5.16 -0.77
C ALA A 191 -3.32 4.73 -1.05
N ASN A 192 -2.54 5.65 -1.62
CA ASN A 192 -1.11 5.59 -1.92
C ASN A 192 -0.63 4.47 -2.87
N THR A 193 -1.48 3.52 -3.26
CA THR A 193 -1.13 2.48 -4.25
C THR A 193 -1.34 2.96 -5.69
N ILE A 194 -2.05 4.06 -5.88
CA ILE A 194 -2.27 4.70 -7.19
C ILE A 194 -1.81 6.16 -7.12
N LEU A 195 -1.81 6.86 -8.25
CA LEU A 195 -1.54 8.30 -8.22
C LEU A 195 -2.79 8.99 -7.67
N GLU A 196 -2.62 9.89 -6.72
CA GLU A 196 -3.71 10.56 -5.99
C GLU A 196 -3.78 12.05 -6.28
N ASN A 197 -2.71 12.61 -6.85
CA ASN A 197 -2.64 14.00 -7.28
C ASN A 197 -1.79 14.14 -8.54
N THR A 198 -2.02 15.21 -9.30
CA THR A 198 -1.23 15.48 -10.51
C THR A 198 0.03 16.31 -10.24
N ALA A 199 0.14 16.92 -9.06
CA ALA A 199 1.16 17.91 -8.75
C ALA A 199 2.54 17.29 -8.49
N ILE A 200 2.59 16.21 -7.71
CA ILE A 200 3.85 15.55 -7.32
C ILE A 200 3.92 14.11 -7.81
N ASP A 201 2.81 13.42 -8.01
CA ASP A 201 2.85 12.01 -8.42
C ASP A 201 3.27 11.86 -9.88
N ILE A 202 2.77 12.75 -10.76
CA ILE A 202 3.15 12.78 -12.17
C ILE A 202 4.65 12.98 -12.36
N PRO A 203 5.29 14.02 -11.80
CA PRO A 203 6.73 14.16 -11.92
C PRO A 203 7.52 13.05 -11.21
N THR A 204 6.95 12.41 -10.17
CA THR A 204 7.59 11.26 -9.50
C THR A 204 7.65 10.04 -10.42
N VAL A 205 6.55 9.69 -11.07
CA VAL A 205 6.42 8.44 -11.85
C VAL A 205 6.83 8.60 -13.30
N PHE A 206 6.41 9.70 -13.94
CA PHE A 206 6.64 9.94 -15.36
C PHE A 206 7.85 10.85 -15.62
N GLY A 207 8.26 11.64 -14.62
CA GLY A 207 9.28 12.67 -14.74
C GLY A 207 8.69 14.05 -15.05
N PRO A 208 9.30 15.15 -14.59
CA PRO A 208 8.74 16.50 -14.70
C PRO A 208 8.70 17.06 -16.14
N ALA A 209 9.40 16.44 -17.09
CA ALA A 209 9.42 16.83 -18.49
C ALA A 209 8.65 15.85 -19.40
N SER A 210 7.82 14.99 -18.80
CA SER A 210 7.10 13.95 -19.55
C SER A 210 5.90 14.52 -20.33
N PRO A 211 5.36 13.78 -21.31
CA PRO A 211 4.10 14.13 -21.97
C PRO A 211 2.93 14.26 -20.98
N GLU A 212 2.90 13.43 -19.94
CA GLU A 212 1.90 13.47 -18.87
C GLU A 212 2.00 14.78 -18.07
N ALA A 213 3.22 15.23 -17.75
CA ALA A 213 3.44 16.53 -17.11
C ALA A 213 3.02 17.70 -18.02
N ALA A 214 3.24 17.59 -19.34
CA ALA A 214 2.77 18.59 -20.30
C ALA A 214 1.23 18.65 -20.38
N GLU A 215 0.56 17.50 -20.24
CA GLU A 215 -0.90 17.44 -20.18
C GLU A 215 -1.46 18.06 -18.91
N VAL A 216 -0.86 17.80 -17.74
CA VAL A 216 -1.23 18.47 -16.48
C VAL A 216 -1.18 19.99 -16.65
N ALA A 217 -0.17 20.52 -17.33
CA ALA A 217 -0.05 21.96 -17.58
C ALA A 217 -1.09 22.49 -18.57
N ALA A 218 -1.44 21.72 -19.60
CA ALA A 218 -2.33 22.15 -20.67
C ALA A 218 -3.83 21.95 -20.36
N ASN A 219 -4.17 20.84 -19.71
CA ASN A 219 -5.54 20.43 -19.40
C ASN A 219 -5.61 19.70 -18.04
N PRO A 220 -5.48 20.43 -16.92
CA PRO A 220 -5.40 19.81 -15.59
C PRO A 220 -6.63 19.00 -15.19
N GLY A 221 -7.82 19.36 -15.69
CA GLY A 221 -9.06 18.61 -15.42
C GLY A 221 -9.04 17.24 -16.08
N GLN A 222 -8.74 17.19 -17.38
CA GLN A 222 -8.58 15.91 -18.09
C GLN A 222 -7.41 15.11 -17.53
N ALA A 223 -6.28 15.75 -17.22
CA ALA A 223 -5.12 15.06 -16.64
C ALA A 223 -5.45 14.37 -15.32
N PHE A 224 -6.34 14.95 -14.50
CA PHE A 224 -6.81 14.30 -13.28
C PHE A 224 -7.57 13.01 -13.60
N ALA A 225 -8.55 13.06 -14.51
CA ALA A 225 -9.30 11.87 -14.95
C ALA A 225 -8.39 10.82 -15.62
N ASP A 226 -7.37 11.26 -16.35
CA ASP A 226 -6.46 10.40 -17.09
C ASP A 226 -5.47 9.65 -16.18
N PHE A 227 -4.99 10.28 -15.10
CA PHE A 227 -3.83 9.78 -14.36
C PHE A 227 -4.10 9.37 -12.91
N VAL A 228 -5.13 9.90 -12.27
CA VAL A 228 -5.41 9.67 -10.85
C VAL A 228 -6.34 8.46 -10.66
N GLY A 229 -6.22 7.80 -9.51
CA GLY A 229 -7.28 6.94 -8.98
C GLY A 229 -7.30 5.50 -9.45
N ILE A 230 -6.47 5.10 -10.42
CA ILE A 230 -6.39 3.72 -10.91
C ILE A 230 -4.96 3.34 -11.31
N GLY A 231 -4.58 2.09 -11.12
CA GLY A 231 -3.26 1.59 -11.48
C GLY A 231 -3.15 0.06 -11.44
N ILE A 232 -2.13 -0.47 -12.10
CA ILE A 232 -1.77 -1.88 -12.09
C ILE A 232 -0.27 -1.99 -11.80
N HIS A 233 0.10 -2.59 -10.68
CA HIS A 233 1.48 -3.01 -10.40
C HIS A 233 1.67 -4.42 -10.95
N CYS A 234 2.57 -4.60 -11.90
CA CYS A 234 2.70 -5.85 -12.59
C CYS A 234 3.77 -6.76 -12.01
N ALA A 235 3.54 -8.06 -12.13
CA ALA A 235 4.59 -9.05 -12.04
C ALA A 235 5.71 -8.78 -13.05
N GLN A 236 6.92 -9.18 -12.70
CA GLN A 236 8.08 -9.02 -13.56
C GLN A 236 7.86 -9.69 -14.92
N GLY A 237 8.00 -8.93 -16.00
CA GLY A 237 7.79 -9.41 -17.37
C GLY A 237 6.34 -9.54 -17.82
N SER A 238 5.36 -9.08 -17.03
CA SER A 238 3.96 -9.02 -17.48
C SER A 238 3.83 -8.16 -18.73
N ALA A 239 3.15 -8.69 -19.76
CA ALA A 239 2.86 -7.95 -20.98
C ALA A 239 1.93 -6.75 -20.74
N THR A 240 1.11 -6.81 -19.67
CA THR A 240 0.21 -5.73 -19.24
C THR A 240 0.98 -4.43 -19.05
N CYS A 241 2.04 -4.43 -18.23
CA CYS A 241 2.89 -3.25 -18.00
C CYS A 241 4.12 -3.20 -18.92
N SER A 242 3.97 -3.63 -20.17
CA SER A 242 5.04 -3.51 -21.17
C SER A 242 5.25 -2.04 -21.57
N ALA A 243 6.43 -1.74 -22.14
CA ALA A 243 6.71 -0.41 -22.66
C ALA A 243 5.73 0.03 -23.76
N ALA A 244 5.16 -0.91 -24.52
CA ALA A 244 4.16 -0.64 -25.55
C ALA A 244 2.85 -0.09 -24.96
N ASN A 245 2.53 -0.45 -23.71
CA ASN A 245 1.36 0.04 -22.98
C ASN A 245 1.70 1.26 -22.09
N ASN A 246 2.87 1.88 -22.28
CA ASN A 246 3.42 2.93 -21.42
C ASN A 246 3.75 2.49 -19.98
N GLY A 247 4.09 1.21 -19.77
CA GLY A 247 4.58 0.72 -18.48
C GLY A 247 5.79 1.52 -17.98
N LYS A 248 5.73 1.99 -16.73
CA LYS A 248 6.81 2.69 -16.04
C LYS A 248 7.43 1.80 -14.97
N ALA A 249 8.68 2.07 -14.62
CA ALA A 249 9.34 1.34 -13.54
C ALA A 249 8.56 1.54 -12.23
N ASP A 250 8.18 0.44 -11.60
CA ASP A 250 7.52 0.44 -10.29
C ASP A 250 8.61 0.43 -9.22
N LEU A 251 8.99 1.62 -8.75
CA LEU A 251 10.17 1.80 -7.92
C LEU A 251 9.85 1.65 -6.44
N LEU A 252 10.46 0.64 -5.79
CA LEU A 252 10.46 0.48 -4.34
C LEU A 252 11.90 0.33 -3.83
N PRO A 253 12.63 1.45 -3.62
CA PRO A 253 14.08 1.42 -3.42
C PRO A 253 14.53 0.72 -2.13
N ASP A 254 13.70 0.75 -1.09
CA ASP A 254 14.00 0.12 0.21
C ASP A 254 13.20 -1.18 0.45
N GLU A 255 12.55 -1.72 -0.58
CA GLU A 255 11.76 -2.94 -0.44
C GLU A 255 12.64 -4.13 0.00
N PRO A 256 12.30 -4.83 1.10
CA PRO A 256 13.08 -5.95 1.59
C PRO A 256 13.29 -7.03 0.51
N GLY A 257 14.54 -7.44 0.29
CA GLY A 257 14.88 -8.40 -0.77
C GLY A 257 14.98 -7.82 -2.18
N GLY A 258 14.79 -6.50 -2.34
CA GLY A 258 14.91 -5.79 -3.61
C GLY A 258 13.66 -5.89 -4.50
N TYR A 259 13.48 -4.89 -5.36
CA TYR A 259 12.29 -4.75 -6.22
C TYR A 259 12.65 -4.12 -7.57
N SER A 260 13.68 -4.63 -8.22
CA SER A 260 14.13 -4.15 -9.53
C SER A 260 13.47 -4.91 -10.68
N GLY A 261 13.13 -4.21 -11.76
CA GLY A 261 12.60 -4.82 -12.99
C GLY A 261 11.09 -5.05 -13.00
N PHE A 262 10.38 -4.56 -11.98
CA PHE A 262 8.93 -4.49 -11.94
C PHE A 262 8.46 -3.20 -12.63
N ASN A 263 7.31 -3.28 -13.30
CA ASN A 263 6.69 -2.15 -13.97
C ASN A 263 5.24 -2.00 -13.51
N ALA A 264 4.69 -0.81 -13.69
CA ALA A 264 3.30 -0.51 -13.40
C ALA A 264 2.68 0.35 -14.52
N LEU A 265 1.35 0.28 -14.62
CA LEU A 265 0.50 1.21 -15.36
C LEU A 265 -0.20 2.13 -14.38
N TYR A 266 -0.31 3.40 -14.72
CA TYR A 266 -0.90 4.42 -13.86
C TYR A 266 -1.92 5.23 -14.64
N GLY A 267 -3.10 5.41 -14.05
CA GLY A 267 -4.17 6.21 -14.63
C GLY A 267 -5.03 5.48 -15.65
N ALA A 268 -6.28 5.94 -15.76
CA ALA A 268 -7.27 5.40 -16.70
C ALA A 268 -6.75 5.47 -18.13
N LYS A 269 -5.96 6.50 -18.47
CA LYS A 269 -5.34 6.67 -19.80
C LYS A 269 -4.54 5.46 -20.26
N TYR A 270 -3.85 4.78 -19.35
CA TYR A 270 -3.00 3.63 -19.66
C TYR A 270 -3.58 2.29 -19.19
N VAL A 271 -4.43 2.31 -18.15
CA VAL A 271 -5.09 1.11 -17.62
C VAL A 271 -6.31 0.71 -18.46
N ASP A 272 -7.16 1.66 -18.85
CA ASP A 272 -8.42 1.32 -19.54
C ASP A 272 -8.18 0.60 -20.87
N PRO A 273 -7.23 1.01 -21.74
CA PRO A 273 -7.00 0.32 -23.01
C PRO A 273 -6.53 -1.13 -22.86
N VAL A 274 -5.89 -1.50 -21.74
CA VAL A 274 -5.48 -2.90 -21.51
C VAL A 274 -6.62 -3.77 -20.97
N ILE A 275 -7.62 -3.16 -20.31
CA ILE A 275 -8.82 -3.85 -19.81
C ILE A 275 -9.90 -3.93 -20.89
N LYS A 276 -10.16 -2.81 -21.57
CA LYS A 276 -11.17 -2.64 -22.61
C LYS A 276 -10.55 -1.95 -23.83
N PRO A 277 -9.94 -2.72 -24.76
CA PRO A 277 -9.25 -2.14 -25.93
C PRO A 277 -10.18 -1.39 -26.90
N SER A 278 -11.50 -1.61 -26.81
CA SER A 278 -12.49 -1.04 -27.72
C SER A 278 -13.41 -0.04 -27.00
N GLY A 279 -13.03 1.24 -27.07
CA GLY A 279 -13.83 2.35 -26.55
C GLY A 279 -13.63 2.61 -25.05
N PRO A 280 -14.31 3.63 -24.50
CA PRO A 280 -14.14 4.04 -23.12
C PRO A 280 -14.74 3.02 -22.14
N MET A 281 -14.28 3.03 -20.89
CA MET A 281 -14.89 2.27 -19.81
C MET A 281 -16.34 2.71 -19.59
N THR A 282 -17.19 1.76 -19.21
CA THR A 282 -18.62 1.97 -19.00
C THR A 282 -19.05 1.41 -17.66
N ASP A 283 -19.94 2.12 -16.99
CA ASP A 283 -20.56 1.70 -15.73
C ASP A 283 -21.51 0.50 -15.94
N LEU A 284 -22.07 -0.05 -14.85
CA LEU A 284 -23.03 -1.16 -14.89
C LEU A 284 -24.32 -0.85 -15.67
N ASN A 285 -24.63 0.41 -15.93
CA ASN A 285 -25.78 0.85 -16.73
C ASN A 285 -25.42 1.06 -18.22
N GLY A 286 -24.15 0.90 -18.59
CA GLY A 286 -23.64 1.11 -19.94
C GLY A 286 -23.30 2.56 -20.28
N ASN A 287 -23.31 3.47 -19.30
CA ASN A 287 -22.89 4.86 -19.50
C ASN A 287 -21.37 4.95 -19.51
N VAL A 288 -20.81 5.87 -20.29
CA VAL A 288 -19.37 6.17 -20.25
C VAL A 288 -18.99 6.71 -18.88
N ILE A 289 -17.93 6.16 -18.28
CA ILE A 289 -17.40 6.67 -17.01
C ILE A 289 -16.63 7.96 -17.29
N GLN A 290 -17.00 9.01 -16.56
CA GLN A 290 -16.42 10.35 -16.67
C GLN A 290 -16.67 11.12 -15.38
N ASP A 291 -15.87 12.16 -15.12
CA ASP A 291 -16.08 13.04 -13.97
C ASP A 291 -17.32 13.95 -14.14
N ALA A 292 -17.64 14.73 -13.11
CA ALA A 292 -18.78 15.66 -13.11
C ALA A 292 -18.68 16.78 -14.17
N ASN A 293 -17.50 17.01 -14.75
CA ASN A 293 -17.25 18.00 -15.79
C ASN A 293 -17.19 17.39 -17.20
N GLY A 294 -17.38 16.07 -17.33
CA GLY A 294 -17.36 15.35 -18.61
C GLY A 294 -15.98 14.92 -19.08
N HIS A 295 -14.96 14.90 -18.21
CA HIS A 295 -13.67 14.31 -18.53
C HIS A 295 -13.76 12.77 -18.44
N VAL A 296 -13.61 12.09 -19.58
CA VAL A 296 -13.62 10.62 -19.64
C VAL A 296 -12.39 10.06 -18.96
N GLY A 297 -12.55 9.05 -18.10
CA GLY A 297 -11.47 8.45 -17.31
C GLY A 297 -11.92 8.14 -15.89
N PHE A 298 -11.02 8.27 -14.91
CA PHE A 298 -11.37 8.14 -13.49
C PHE A 298 -12.34 9.26 -13.09
N PRO A 299 -13.52 8.95 -12.51
CA PRO A 299 -14.57 9.93 -12.25
C PRO A 299 -14.32 10.79 -11.00
N GLY A 300 -13.17 10.61 -10.34
CA GLY A 300 -12.85 11.20 -9.05
C GLY A 300 -13.26 10.28 -7.88
N PHE A 301 -12.66 10.51 -6.72
CA PHE A 301 -12.90 9.68 -5.53
C PHE A 301 -14.36 9.72 -5.07
N ASP A 302 -15.00 10.90 -5.13
CA ASP A 302 -16.43 11.05 -4.84
C ASP A 302 -17.35 10.57 -5.97
N GLY A 303 -16.78 10.33 -7.17
CA GLY A 303 -17.50 9.82 -8.35
C GLY A 303 -17.54 8.30 -8.44
N MET A 304 -16.96 7.59 -7.46
CA MET A 304 -16.95 6.13 -7.38
C MET A 304 -18.27 5.57 -6.81
N GLU A 305 -19.38 5.92 -7.45
CA GLU A 305 -20.70 5.38 -7.10
C GLU A 305 -20.78 3.86 -7.34
N ALA A 306 -21.80 3.21 -6.78
CA ALA A 306 -21.96 1.76 -6.87
C ALA A 306 -21.95 1.22 -8.31
N THR A 307 -22.51 1.97 -9.27
CA THR A 307 -22.54 1.57 -10.69
C THR A 307 -21.19 1.67 -11.38
N VAL A 308 -20.27 2.48 -10.85
CA VAL A 308 -18.91 2.70 -11.37
C VAL A 308 -17.92 1.73 -10.72
N SER A 309 -18.09 1.46 -9.42
CA SER A 309 -17.15 0.69 -8.60
C SER A 309 -17.25 -0.84 -8.70
N LEU A 310 -18.30 -1.37 -9.33
CA LEU A 310 -18.64 -2.80 -9.41
C LEU A 310 -18.80 -3.24 -10.88
#